data_AF-K2AKQ0-F1
#
_entry.id   AF-K2AKQ0-F1
#
_cell.length_a   1.000
_cell.length_b   1.000
_cell.length_c   1.000
_cell.angle_alpha   90.00
_cell.angle_beta   90.00
_cell.angle_gamma   90.00
#
_symmetry.space_group_name_H-M   'P 1'
#
loop_
_entity.id
_entity.type
_entity.pdbx_description
1 polymer ?
#
loop_
_entity_poly.entity_id
_entity_poly.type
_entity_poly.pdbx_seq_one_letter_code
_entity_poly.pdbx_strand_id
1 'polypeptide(L)'
;MKIKRLLPYVFILTFVGLTVYLLSESISSDKVADIVKSTGPLAPLVFIFLFASTHVLAPLSASPLLFPAFLLFGAKPTVFYMYLATVISSFTNFWISKQWGRSLVIKLVGNKNMQKIDEFTEYYGVGALIFLRLFSGYMTDFVS
;
A
#
# COMPACT_ATOMS: atom_id res chain seq x y z
N MET A 1 -15.51 19.45 -20.09
CA MET A 1 -16.86 19.01 -19.61
C MET A 1 -16.90 17.57 -19.03
N LYS A 2 -15.77 16.92 -18.69
CA LYS A 2 -15.76 15.51 -18.18
C LYS A 2 -15.47 15.35 -16.67
N ILE A 3 -14.96 16.40 -15.99
CA ILE A 3 -14.55 16.33 -14.57
C ILE A 3 -15.75 16.11 -13.62
N LYS A 4 -16.91 16.75 -13.90
CA LYS A 4 -18.11 16.64 -13.07
C LYS A 4 -18.75 15.24 -13.09
N ARG A 5 -18.48 14.43 -14.12
CA ARG A 5 -18.95 13.03 -14.21
C ARG A 5 -18.09 12.06 -13.41
N LEU A 6 -16.81 12.38 -13.15
CA LEU A 6 -15.90 11.55 -12.35
C LEU A 6 -15.99 11.88 -10.86
N LEU A 7 -16.45 13.09 -10.51
CA LEU A 7 -16.65 13.57 -9.15
C LEU A 7 -17.41 12.59 -8.23
N PRO A 8 -18.56 11.99 -8.62
CA PRO A 8 -19.27 11.06 -7.75
C PRO A 8 -18.48 9.77 -7.49
N TYR A 9 -17.73 9.26 -8.48
CA TYR A 9 -16.93 8.05 -8.32
C TYR A 9 -15.73 8.27 -7.41
N VAL A 10 -15.07 9.42 -7.54
CA VAL A 10 -13.98 9.82 -6.64
C VAL A 10 -14.54 9.96 -5.22
N PHE A 11 -15.69 10.62 -5.04
CA PHE A 11 -16.32 10.77 -3.73
C PHE A 11 -16.69 9.42 -3.10
N ILE A 12 -17.28 8.51 -3.87
CA ILE A 12 -17.59 7.14 -3.41
C ILE A 12 -16.32 6.40 -3.03
N LEU A 13 -15.27 6.44 -3.86
CA LEU A 13 -14.01 5.76 -3.58
C LEU A 13 -13.35 6.30 -2.31
N THR A 14 -13.35 7.63 -2.12
CA THR A 14 -12.83 8.26 -0.91
C THR A 14 -13.68 7.97 0.32
N PHE A 15 -15.01 7.93 0.18
CA PHE A 15 -15.92 7.62 1.28
C PHE A 15 -15.77 6.17 1.72
N VAL A 16 -15.77 5.24 0.76
CA VAL A 16 -15.52 3.82 1.01
C VAL A 16 -14.13 3.63 1.65
N GLY A 17 -13.11 4.26 1.08
CA GLY A 17 -11.75 4.22 1.64
C GLY A 17 -11.71 4.72 3.09
N LEU A 18 -12.32 5.88 3.36
CA LEU A 18 -12.39 6.44 4.71
C LEU A 18 -13.13 5.49 5.67
N THR A 19 -14.26 4.91 5.25
CA THR A 19 -15.00 3.97 6.09
C THR A 19 -14.19 2.71 6.39
N VAL A 20 -13.47 2.15 5.40
CA VAL A 20 -12.60 0.99 5.60
C VAL A 20 -11.46 1.32 6.55
N TYR A 21 -10.83 2.49 6.41
CA TYR A 21 -9.78 2.97 7.30
C TYR A 21 -10.28 3.12 8.74
N LEU A 22 -11.42 3.79 8.95
CA LEU A 22 -12.02 3.97 10.27
C LEU A 22 -12.44 2.65 10.91
N LEU A 23 -13.00 1.73 10.11
CA LEU A 23 -13.33 0.38 10.57
C LEU A 23 -12.07 -0.40 10.96
N SER A 24 -10.99 -0.27 10.18
CA SER A 24 -9.70 -0.88 10.49
C SER A 24 -9.13 -0.40 11.82
N GLU A 25 -9.19 0.91 12.09
CA GLU A 25 -8.76 1.51 13.36
C GLU A 25 -9.67 1.13 14.53
N SER A 26 -10.95 0.85 14.27
CA SER A 26 -11.89 0.39 15.31
C SER A 26 -11.66 -1.06 15.78
N ILE A 27 -10.80 -1.81 15.09
CA ILE A 27 -10.42 -3.16 15.50
C ILE A 27 -9.52 -3.06 16.74
N SER A 28 -9.99 -3.58 17.87
CA SER A 28 -9.21 -3.58 19.10
C SER A 28 -7.94 -4.40 18.96
N SER A 29 -6.82 -3.84 19.41
CA SER A 29 -5.51 -4.51 19.43
C SER A 29 -5.56 -5.88 20.12
N ASP A 30 -6.42 -6.03 21.13
CA ASP A 30 -6.60 -7.30 21.86
C ASP A 30 -7.12 -8.43 20.94
N LYS A 31 -8.08 -8.11 20.05
CA LYS A 31 -8.61 -9.12 19.10
C LYS A 31 -7.54 -9.55 18.11
N VAL A 32 -6.71 -8.61 17.65
CA VAL A 32 -5.59 -8.92 16.77
C VAL A 32 -4.55 -9.77 17.50
N ALA A 33 -4.26 -9.45 18.75
CA ALA A 33 -3.37 -10.24 19.60
C ALA A 33 -3.90 -11.67 19.78
N ASP A 34 -5.20 -11.85 20.02
CA ASP A 34 -5.82 -13.16 20.17
C ASP A 34 -5.76 -14.00 18.89
N ILE A 35 -5.99 -13.39 17.72
CA ILE A 35 -5.86 -14.08 16.41
C ILE A 35 -4.42 -14.55 16.18
N VAL A 36 -3.44 -13.68 16.43
CA VAL A 36 -2.02 -14.00 16.23
C VAL A 36 -1.55 -15.03 17.27
N LYS A 37 -1.99 -14.91 18.52
CA LYS A 37 -1.62 -15.83 19.60
C LYS A 37 -2.26 -17.21 19.44
N SER A 38 -3.52 -17.27 18.99
CA SER A 38 -4.24 -18.53 18.77
C SER A 38 -3.68 -19.36 17.62
N THR A 39 -2.87 -18.76 16.74
CA THR A 39 -2.17 -19.48 15.66
C THR A 39 -0.85 -20.12 16.08
N GLY A 40 -0.43 -19.98 17.35
CA GLY A 40 0.67 -20.74 17.95
C GLY A 40 1.98 -20.58 17.17
N PRO A 41 2.65 -21.67 16.75
CA PRO A 41 3.92 -21.58 15.99
C PRO A 41 3.83 -20.83 14.66
N LEU A 42 2.62 -20.68 14.08
CA LEU A 42 2.39 -19.96 12.83
C LEU A 42 2.15 -18.46 13.03
N ALA A 43 2.13 -17.98 14.26
CA ALA A 43 1.90 -16.57 14.61
C ALA A 43 2.77 -15.59 13.79
N PRO A 44 4.09 -15.82 13.58
CA PRO A 44 4.91 -14.94 12.74
C PRO A 44 4.45 -14.87 11.30
N LEU A 45 4.05 -16.00 10.70
CA LEU A 45 3.62 -16.06 9.31
C LEU A 45 2.29 -15.30 9.11
N VAL A 46 1.37 -15.47 10.05
CA VAL A 46 0.08 -14.76 10.06
C VAL A 46 0.31 -13.25 10.19
N PHE A 47 1.18 -12.83 11.11
CA PHE A 47 1.55 -11.43 11.26
C PHE A 47 2.14 -10.86 9.96
N ILE A 48 3.10 -11.56 9.33
CA ILE A 48 3.70 -11.13 8.06
C ILE A 48 2.65 -10.97 6.98
N PHE A 49 1.72 -11.92 6.86
CA PHE A 49 0.66 -11.87 5.86
C PHE A 49 -0.30 -10.69 6.10
N LEU A 50 -0.76 -10.50 7.35
CA LEU A 50 -1.65 -9.40 7.70
C LEU A 50 -0.97 -8.04 7.49
N PHE A 51 0.29 -7.90 7.91
CA PHE A 51 1.07 -6.68 7.75
C PHE A 51 1.37 -6.38 6.27
N ALA A 52 1.71 -7.40 5.47
CA ALA A 52 1.88 -7.20 4.03
C ALA A 52 0.57 -6.78 3.36
N SER A 53 -0.57 -7.33 3.80
CA SER A 53 -1.89 -7.00 3.28
C SER A 53 -2.24 -5.53 3.50
N THR A 54 -1.81 -4.91 4.61
CA THR A 54 -2.06 -3.47 4.84
C THR A 54 -1.37 -2.57 3.82
N HIS A 55 -0.24 -3.02 3.26
CA HIS A 55 0.48 -2.28 2.22
C HIS A 55 -0.05 -2.54 0.81
N VAL A 56 -0.57 -3.74 0.54
CA VAL A 56 -1.10 -4.11 -0.78
C VAL A 56 -2.54 -3.61 -0.96
N LEU A 57 -3.34 -3.67 0.11
CA LEU A 57 -4.75 -3.31 0.09
C LEU A 57 -4.96 -1.96 0.80
N ALA A 58 -4.80 -0.87 0.05
CA ALA A 58 -5.17 0.45 0.55
C ALA A 58 -6.69 0.54 0.83
N PRO A 59 -7.16 1.26 1.87
CA PRO A 59 -6.42 2.06 2.86
C PRO A 59 -6.38 1.39 4.24
N LEU A 60 -5.94 0.13 4.32
CA LEU A 60 -5.84 -0.57 5.59
C LEU A 60 -4.75 0.05 6.48
N SER A 61 -5.07 0.26 7.76
CA SER A 61 -4.11 0.76 8.75
C SER A 61 -3.34 -0.40 9.38
N ALA A 62 -2.02 -0.26 9.50
CA ALA A 62 -1.18 -1.21 10.20
C ALA A 62 -1.16 -1.00 11.73
N SER A 63 -1.70 0.12 12.24
CA SER A 63 -1.65 0.47 13.67
C SER A 63 -2.14 -0.64 14.61
N PRO A 64 -3.28 -1.33 14.33
CA PRO A 64 -3.79 -2.38 15.21
C PRO A 64 -2.88 -3.62 15.30
N LEU A 65 -1.96 -3.81 14.33
CA LEU A 65 -1.04 -4.94 14.28
C LEU A 65 0.25 -4.70 15.05
N LEU A 66 0.69 -3.43 15.16
CA LEU A 66 1.99 -3.08 15.72
C LEU A 66 2.07 -3.39 17.21
N PHE A 67 1.15 -2.83 18.02
CA PHE A 67 1.18 -3.02 19.48
C PHE A 67 1.14 -4.50 19.88
N PRO A 68 0.21 -5.33 19.35
CA PRO A 68 0.20 -6.77 19.63
C PRO A 68 1.50 -7.47 19.23
N ALA A 69 2.06 -7.14 18.07
CA ALA A 69 3.29 -7.78 17.60
C ALA A 69 4.47 -7.51 18.54
N PHE A 70 4.64 -6.26 18.96
CA PHE A 70 5.69 -5.90 19.93
C PHE A 70 5.51 -6.60 21.28
N LEU A 71 4.27 -6.78 21.74
CA LEU A 71 3.97 -7.51 22.97
C LEU A 71 4.18 -9.03 22.84
N LEU A 72 3.82 -9.62 21.69
CA LEU A 72 3.87 -11.06 21.44
C LEU A 72 5.28 -11.56 21.10
N PHE A 73 5.99 -10.85 20.23
CA PHE A 73 7.28 -11.30 19.69
C PHE A 73 8.47 -10.52 20.26
N GLY A 74 8.24 -9.38 20.91
CA GLY A 74 9.27 -8.44 21.33
C GLY A 74 9.80 -7.59 20.16
N ALA A 75 10.66 -6.61 20.48
CA ALA A 75 11.07 -5.59 19.51
C ALA A 75 11.86 -6.14 18.32
N LYS A 76 12.91 -6.94 18.55
CA LYS A 76 13.80 -7.41 17.47
C LYS A 76 13.06 -8.31 16.46
N PRO A 77 12.32 -9.34 16.88
CA PRO A 77 11.61 -10.21 15.93
C PRO A 77 10.49 -9.48 15.21
N THR A 78 9.76 -8.59 15.89
CA THR A 78 8.70 -7.78 15.26
C THR A 78 9.25 -6.93 14.12
N VAL A 79 10.36 -6.22 14.34
CA VAL A 79 11.01 -5.40 13.31
C VAL A 79 11.45 -6.27 12.13
N PHE A 80 12.00 -7.46 12.39
CA PHE A 80 12.38 -8.39 11.34
C PHE A 80 11.18 -8.89 10.51
N TYR A 81 10.07 -9.25 11.16
CA TYR A 81 8.86 -9.68 10.47
C TYR A 81 8.22 -8.54 9.68
N MET A 82 8.19 -7.31 10.22
CA MET A 82 7.74 -6.12 9.48
C MET A 82 8.60 -5.88 8.23
N TYR A 83 9.92 -6.03 8.35
CA TYR A 83 10.82 -5.91 7.21
C TYR A 83 10.50 -6.95 6.13
N LEU A 84 10.36 -8.22 6.51
CA LEU A 84 9.97 -9.29 5.57
C LEU A 84 8.62 -9.00 4.90
N ALA A 85 7.61 -8.62 5.68
CA ALA A 85 6.30 -8.26 5.17
C ALA A 85 6.38 -7.10 4.17
N THR A 86 7.21 -6.10 4.45
CA THR A 86 7.44 -4.94 3.57
C THR A 86 8.12 -5.34 2.25
N VAL A 87 9.11 -6.23 2.31
CA VAL A 87 9.76 -6.76 1.10
C VAL A 87 8.76 -7.55 0.24
N ILE A 88 7.96 -8.41 0.87
CA ILE A 88 6.92 -9.20 0.19
C ILE A 88 5.89 -8.27 -0.46
N SER A 89 5.33 -7.31 0.30
CA SER A 89 4.33 -6.38 -0.23
C SER A 89 4.88 -5.53 -1.37
N SER A 90 6.14 -5.09 -1.28
CA SER A 90 6.79 -4.32 -2.34
C SER A 90 6.93 -5.12 -3.63
N PHE A 91 7.32 -6.40 -3.52
CA PHE A 91 7.39 -7.30 -4.67
C PHE A 91 5.99 -7.54 -5.28
N THR A 92 4.98 -7.76 -4.43
CA THR A 92 3.59 -7.94 -4.87
C THR A 92 3.07 -6.68 -5.59
N ASN A 93 3.30 -5.49 -5.02
CA ASN A 93 2.89 -4.23 -5.63
C ASN A 93 3.60 -4.01 -6.98
N PHE A 94 4.89 -4.26 -7.07
CA PHE A 94 5.63 -4.18 -8.33
C PHE A 94 5.08 -5.15 -9.39
N TRP A 95 4.75 -6.38 -8.99
CA TRP A 95 4.17 -7.37 -9.89
C TRP A 95 2.79 -6.94 -10.41
N ILE A 96 1.94 -6.41 -9.53
CA ILE A 96 0.63 -5.84 -9.88
C ILE A 96 0.80 -4.66 -10.84
N SER A 97 1.71 -3.72 -10.54
CA SER A 97 2.00 -2.56 -11.38
C SER A 97 2.50 -2.94 -12.77
N LYS A 98 3.36 -3.96 -12.87
CA LYS A 98 3.87 -4.46 -14.16
C LYS A 98 2.76 -5.00 -15.06
N GLN A 99 1.76 -5.67 -14.49
CA GLN A 99 0.67 -6.27 -15.26
C GLN A 99 -0.42 -5.26 -15.62
N TRP A 100 -0.85 -4.43 -14.67
CA TRP A 100 -2.05 -3.60 -14.85
C TRP A 100 -1.78 -2.10 -14.87
N GLY A 101 -0.64 -1.65 -14.34
CA GLY A 101 -0.32 -0.24 -14.10
C GLY A 101 -0.58 0.67 -15.29
N ARG A 102 0.13 0.46 -16.41
CA ARG A 102 0.00 1.33 -17.60
C ARG A 102 -1.44 1.37 -18.15
N SER A 103 -2.10 0.22 -18.24
CA SER A 103 -3.46 0.13 -18.79
C SER A 103 -4.51 0.83 -17.92
N LEU A 104 -4.39 0.72 -16.58
CA LEU A 104 -5.30 1.36 -15.63
C LEU A 104 -5.03 2.86 -15.55
N VAL A 105 -3.76 3.25 -15.48
CA VAL A 105 -3.36 4.67 -15.44
C VAL A 105 -3.83 5.39 -16.70
N ILE A 106 -3.67 4.82 -17.89
CA ILE A 106 -4.17 5.43 -19.14
C ILE A 106 -5.69 5.66 -19.09
N LYS A 107 -6.47 4.74 -18.50
CA LYS A 107 -7.92 4.93 -18.34
C LYS A 107 -8.27 6.07 -17.39
N LEU A 108 -7.42 6.33 -16.38
CA LEU A 108 -7.62 7.39 -15.39
C LEU A 108 -7.15 8.76 -15.89
N VAL A 109 -5.92 8.86 -16.40
CA VAL A 109 -5.29 10.14 -16.78
C VAL A 109 -5.44 10.48 -18.26
N GLY A 110 -5.76 9.50 -19.10
CA GLY A 110 -5.91 9.64 -20.55
C GLY A 110 -4.59 9.55 -21.32
N ASN A 111 -4.68 9.14 -22.59
CA ASN A 111 -3.52 8.92 -23.47
C ASN A 111 -2.61 10.15 -23.62
N LYS A 112 -3.18 11.35 -23.74
CA LYS A 112 -2.39 12.60 -23.91
C LYS A 112 -1.48 12.88 -22.72
N ASN A 113 -1.95 12.62 -21.51
CA ASN A 113 -1.13 12.84 -20.31
C ASN A 113 -0.09 11.73 -20.15
N MET A 114 -0.43 10.49 -20.51
CA MET A 114 0.54 9.39 -20.52
C MET A 114 1.68 9.64 -21.51
N GLN A 115 1.39 10.17 -22.71
CA GLN A 115 2.40 10.54 -23.70
C GLN A 115 3.42 11.56 -23.17
N LYS A 116 2.98 12.55 -22.38
CA LYS A 116 3.90 13.51 -21.75
C LYS A 116 4.86 12.85 -20.76
N ILE A 117 4.39 11.83 -20.04
CA ILE A 117 5.24 11.05 -19.14
C ILE A 117 6.25 10.21 -19.93
N ASP A 118 5.84 9.65 -21.06
CA ASP A 118 6.74 8.92 -21.96
C ASP A 118 7.81 9.86 -22.55
N GLU A 119 7.44 11.02 -23.09
CA GLU A 119 8.37 12.04 -23.61
C GLU A 119 9.36 12.52 -22.55
N PHE A 120 8.88 12.76 -21.32
CA PHE A 120 9.75 13.12 -20.19
C PHE A 120 10.75 12.00 -19.89
N THR A 121 10.31 10.75 -19.88
CA THR A 121 11.18 9.60 -19.62
C THR A 121 12.19 9.37 -20.74
N GLU A 122 11.82 9.66 -21.98
CA GLU A 122 12.73 9.59 -23.14
C GLU A 122 13.83 10.66 -23.06
N TYR A 123 13.48 11.89 -22.64
CA TYR A 123 14.43 13.00 -22.56
C TYR A 123 15.36 12.94 -21.35
N TYR A 124 14.82 12.61 -20.17
CA TYR A 124 15.57 12.63 -18.90
C TYR A 124 16.04 11.24 -18.43
N GLY A 125 15.58 10.17 -19.09
CA GLY A 125 15.92 8.79 -18.77
C GLY A 125 15.34 8.28 -17.45
N VAL A 126 15.62 7.00 -17.17
CA VAL A 126 15.17 6.30 -15.94
C VAL A 126 15.75 6.94 -14.67
N GLY A 127 16.92 7.59 -14.77
CA GLY A 127 17.56 8.26 -13.65
C GLY A 127 16.70 9.37 -13.03
N ALA A 128 15.96 10.12 -13.85
CA ALA A 128 15.03 11.13 -13.36
C ALA A 128 13.83 10.52 -12.61
N LEU A 129 13.35 9.35 -13.04
CA LEU A 129 12.30 8.62 -12.32
C LEU A 129 12.80 8.12 -10.96
N ILE A 130 14.03 7.62 -10.89
CA ILE A 130 14.66 7.21 -9.61
C ILE A 130 14.85 8.43 -8.70
N PHE A 131 15.31 9.55 -9.24
CA PHE A 131 15.45 10.80 -8.49
C PHE A 131 14.10 11.26 -7.93
N LEU A 132 13.06 11.32 -8.76
CA LEU A 132 11.71 11.63 -8.32
C LEU A 132 11.23 10.65 -7.25
N ARG A 133 11.50 9.35 -7.39
CA ARG A 133 11.16 8.34 -6.39
C ARG A 133 11.85 8.57 -5.05
N LEU A 134 13.13 8.93 -5.04
CA LEU A 134 13.89 9.15 -3.80
C LEU A 134 13.56 10.49 -3.12
N PHE A 135 13.27 11.53 -3.90
CA PHE A 135 13.12 12.91 -3.40
C PHE A 135 11.67 13.42 -3.37
N SER A 136 10.67 12.62 -3.78
CA SER A 136 9.24 12.99 -3.74
C SER A 136 8.60 12.98 -2.34
N GLY A 137 9.35 12.65 -1.29
CA GLY A 137 8.86 12.69 0.10
C GLY A 137 7.67 11.75 0.32
N TYR A 138 6.57 12.26 0.88
CA TYR A 138 5.35 11.47 1.16
C TYR A 138 4.61 10.96 -0.09
N MET A 139 4.98 11.42 -1.29
CA MET A 139 4.37 10.98 -2.55
C MET A 139 5.02 9.72 -3.14
N THR A 140 5.99 9.15 -2.43
CA THR A 140 6.69 7.93 -2.84
C THR A 140 5.68 6.85 -3.25
N ASP A 141 4.68 6.53 -2.44
CA ASP A 141 3.76 5.41 -2.68
C ASP A 141 2.99 5.47 -4.02
N PHE A 142 2.87 6.64 -4.66
CA PHE A 142 2.24 6.78 -5.97
C PHE A 142 3.13 6.41 -7.15
N VAL A 143 4.45 6.35 -6.94
CA VAL A 143 5.45 6.02 -7.97
C VAL A 143 6.01 4.63 -7.64
N SER A 144 5.40 3.58 -8.19
CA SER A 144 5.84 2.17 -8.06
C SER A 144 6.14 1.54 -9.41
#